data_AF-A0A7X3BVX2-F1
#
_entry.id   AF-A0A7X3BVX2-F1
#
_cell.length_a   1.000
_cell.length_b   1.000
_cell.length_c   1.000
_cell.angle_alpha   90.00
_cell.angle_beta   90.00
_cell.angle_gamma   90.00
#
_symmetry.space_group_name_H-M   'P 1'
#
loop_
_entity.id
_entity.type
_entity.pdbx_description
1 polymer ?
#
loop_
_entity_poly.entity_id
_entity_poly.type
_entity_poly.pdbx_seq_one_letter_code
_entity_poly.pdbx_strand_id
1 'polypeptide(L)'
;MAEQIHIGFGIDKNFGRFAGITITSLVHNNIQHDLNIHIVYDELLPEDMDRLKKTEQLYRNLTLHFYQITSTEGMTFVVPPGHITQAMYYRYLFGDMLPKSVKQLIYMDADIICKGDILPLWQTNLQGMVLGAVRDYGENRSCDRIGLKNGRYFNSGVLLMDLVKWRQQKLTQKLFRWLEQVGNTKILWGDQDALNGVIDGEFRELPNIYNGIVINNTTLNEELDLVIVHYIDYVKPWHIYYMDSGAKELYWEYVKKSLWSDLRPRDGNTVHTAVMTARLLHKQGRYAESASYYEALLKYFLKDKYK
;
A
#
# COMPACT_ATOMS: atom_id res chain seq x y z
N MET A 1 18.20 -24.09 -0.96
CA MET A 1 18.11 -23.85 0.50
C MET A 1 17.01 -22.83 0.72
N ALA A 2 16.32 -22.83 1.86
CA ALA A 2 15.36 -21.77 2.17
C ALA A 2 16.12 -20.43 2.24
N GLU A 3 15.62 -19.43 1.53
CA GLU A 3 16.14 -18.07 1.58
C GLU A 3 15.38 -17.30 2.66
N GLN A 4 16.08 -16.40 3.35
CA GLN A 4 15.46 -15.48 4.29
C GLN A 4 15.06 -14.21 3.54
N ILE A 5 13.75 -14.01 3.36
CA ILE A 5 13.19 -12.88 2.62
C ILE A 5 12.62 -11.89 3.63
N HIS A 6 13.13 -10.66 3.62
CA HIS A 6 12.63 -9.59 4.48
C HIS A 6 11.60 -8.75 3.73
N ILE A 7 10.40 -8.62 4.31
CA ILE A 7 9.29 -7.83 3.75
C ILE A 7 8.84 -6.77 4.76
N GLY A 8 8.52 -5.56 4.30
CA GLY A 8 8.14 -4.44 5.15
C GLY A 8 6.73 -3.93 4.87
N PHE A 9 5.95 -3.69 5.93
CA PHE A 9 4.65 -3.01 5.87
C PHE A 9 4.64 -1.76 6.75
N GLY A 10 4.18 -0.64 6.20
CA GLY A 10 3.90 0.59 6.94
C GLY A 10 2.39 0.75 7.07
N ILE A 11 1.83 0.65 8.27
CA ILE A 11 0.37 0.62 8.48
C ILE A 11 -0.09 1.45 9.67
N ASP A 12 -1.35 1.84 9.64
CA ASP A 12 -2.09 2.35 10.80
C ASP A 12 -3.18 1.36 11.24
N LYS A 13 -3.94 1.76 12.26
CA LYS A 13 -5.02 0.95 12.83
C LYS A 13 -6.11 0.53 11.85
N ASN A 14 -6.27 1.23 10.72
CA ASN A 14 -7.27 0.90 9.71
C ASN A 14 -6.80 -0.21 8.76
N PHE A 15 -5.49 -0.50 8.74
CA PHE A 15 -4.85 -1.40 7.78
C PHE A 15 -4.29 -2.70 8.38
N GLY A 16 -4.36 -2.89 9.70
CA GLY A 16 -3.93 -4.13 10.38
C GLY A 16 -4.48 -5.42 9.73
N ARG A 17 -5.80 -5.49 9.58
CA ARG A 17 -6.46 -6.62 8.89
C ARG A 17 -6.02 -6.85 7.44
N PHE A 18 -5.78 -5.78 6.69
CA PHE A 18 -5.43 -5.88 5.26
C PHE A 18 -3.98 -6.34 5.10
N ALA A 19 -3.09 -5.87 5.97
CA ALA A 19 -1.74 -6.42 6.09
C ALA A 19 -1.79 -7.91 6.43
N GLY A 20 -2.64 -8.33 7.38
CA GLY A 20 -2.84 -9.75 7.72
C GLY A 20 -3.29 -10.61 6.53
N ILE A 21 -4.20 -10.11 5.69
CA ILE A 21 -4.65 -10.79 4.47
C ILE A 21 -3.51 -10.85 3.43
N THR A 22 -2.77 -9.74 3.24
CA THR A 22 -1.60 -9.69 2.36
C THR A 22 -0.52 -10.70 2.81
N ILE A 23 -0.19 -10.73 4.11
CA ILE A 23 0.76 -11.69 4.71
C ILE A 23 0.29 -13.13 4.48
N THR A 24 -1.00 -13.41 4.63
CA THR A 24 -1.57 -14.74 4.34
C THR A 24 -1.28 -15.15 2.89
N SER A 25 -1.48 -14.23 1.94
CA SER A 25 -1.19 -14.49 0.52
C SER A 25 0.30 -14.71 0.26
N LEU A 26 1.18 -13.95 0.90
CA LEU A 26 2.63 -14.11 0.79
C LEU A 26 3.08 -15.49 1.26
N VAL A 27 2.67 -15.89 2.47
CA VAL A 27 3.12 -17.15 3.07
C VAL A 27 2.62 -18.36 2.27
N HIS A 28 1.37 -18.31 1.76
CA HIS A 28 0.80 -19.40 0.96
C HIS A 28 1.57 -19.64 -0.34
N ASN A 29 2.06 -18.58 -0.98
CA ASN A 29 2.74 -18.67 -2.26
C ASN A 29 4.27 -18.75 -2.15
N ASN A 30 4.82 -18.63 -0.94
CA ASN A 30 6.27 -18.59 -0.70
C ASN A 30 6.69 -19.57 0.42
N ILE A 31 5.98 -20.70 0.56
CA ILE A 31 6.17 -21.69 1.63
C ILE A 31 7.57 -22.34 1.67
N GLN A 32 8.35 -22.18 0.60
CA GLN A 32 9.72 -22.70 0.47
C GLN A 32 10.78 -21.76 1.07
N HIS A 33 10.39 -20.57 1.53
CA HIS A 33 11.28 -19.52 2.00
C HIS A 33 10.85 -19.04 3.38
N ASP A 34 11.81 -18.57 4.17
CA ASP A 34 11.56 -18.03 5.51
C ASP A 34 11.24 -16.54 5.37
N LEU A 35 10.00 -16.16 5.64
CA LEU A 35 9.51 -14.80 5.52
C LEU A 35 9.63 -14.06 6.85
N ASN A 36 10.47 -13.02 6.84
CA ASN A 36 10.67 -12.12 7.97
C ASN A 36 9.90 -10.83 7.69
N ILE A 37 8.73 -10.68 8.29
CA ILE A 37 7.85 -9.53 8.08
C ILE A 37 8.11 -8.46 9.13
N HIS A 38 8.44 -7.25 8.69
CA HIS A 38 8.66 -6.08 9.52
C HIS A 38 7.48 -5.13 9.40
N ILE A 39 6.76 -4.91 10.49
CA ILE A 39 5.58 -4.05 10.54
C ILE A 39 5.93 -2.79 11.32
N VAL A 40 6.01 -1.66 10.60
CA VAL A 40 6.16 -0.32 11.17
C VAL A 40 4.76 0.28 11.29
N TYR A 41 4.37 0.71 12.49
CA TYR A 41 3.02 1.19 12.76
C TYR A 41 2.98 2.27 13.83
N ASP A 42 1.98 3.16 13.82
CA ASP A 42 1.71 4.09 14.91
C ASP A 42 0.78 3.47 15.96
N GLU A 43 -0.40 3.00 15.52
CA GLU A 43 -1.43 2.37 16.31
C GLU A 43 -1.91 1.12 15.57
N LEU A 44 -2.16 0.04 16.31
CA LEU A 44 -2.83 -1.15 15.80
C LEU A 44 -3.98 -1.52 16.72
N LEU A 45 -5.08 -1.96 16.12
CA LEU A 45 -6.21 -2.48 16.88
C LEU A 45 -5.76 -3.74 17.64
N PRO A 46 -6.11 -3.89 18.94
CA PRO A 46 -5.73 -5.05 19.73
C PRO A 46 -6.13 -6.38 19.09
N GLU A 47 -7.31 -6.45 18.45
CA GLU A 47 -7.78 -7.64 17.75
C GLU A 47 -6.95 -7.98 16.51
N ASP A 48 -6.48 -6.97 15.76
CA ASP A 48 -5.64 -7.18 14.59
C ASP A 48 -4.24 -7.62 15.03
N MET A 49 -3.68 -7.04 16.10
CA MET A 49 -2.41 -7.46 16.71
C MET A 49 -2.47 -8.91 17.19
N ASP A 50 -3.53 -9.31 17.89
CA ASP A 50 -3.73 -10.69 18.35
C ASP A 50 -3.82 -11.67 17.17
N ARG A 51 -4.60 -11.35 16.14
CA ARG A 51 -4.72 -12.18 14.93
C ARG A 51 -3.40 -12.27 14.15
N LEU A 52 -2.62 -11.18 14.05
CA LEU A 52 -1.30 -11.22 13.43
C LEU A 52 -0.35 -12.17 14.18
N LYS A 53 -0.28 -12.08 15.51
CA LYS A 53 0.52 -13.01 16.33
C LYS A 53 0.08 -14.47 16.21
N LYS A 54 -1.23 -14.72 16.13
CA LYS A 54 -1.77 -16.06 15.85
C LYS A 54 -1.41 -16.53 14.44
N THR A 55 -1.37 -15.63 13.47
CA THR A 55 -0.94 -15.94 12.09
C THR A 55 0.52 -16.41 12.08
N GLU A 56 1.42 -15.74 12.80
CA GLU A 56 2.82 -16.19 12.99
C GLU A 56 2.89 -17.65 13.50
N GLN A 57 2.08 -17.99 14.50
CA GLN A 57 2.04 -19.34 15.08
C GLN A 57 1.49 -20.41 14.13
N LEU A 58 0.68 -20.04 13.14
CA LEU A 58 0.10 -20.97 12.17
C LEU A 58 1.07 -21.39 11.08
N TYR A 59 2.08 -20.56 10.79
CA TYR A 59 2.98 -20.78 9.65
C TYR A 59 4.43 -20.92 10.11
N ARG A 60 4.99 -22.10 9.88
CA ARG A 60 6.37 -22.44 10.27
C ARG A 60 7.47 -21.56 9.65
N ASN A 61 7.19 -20.94 8.52
CA ASN A 61 8.13 -20.14 7.73
C ASN A 61 7.83 -18.63 7.83
N LEU A 62 7.10 -18.20 8.86
CA LEU A 62 6.73 -16.81 9.08
C LEU A 62 7.30 -16.34 10.42
N THR A 63 7.93 -15.17 10.42
CA THR A 63 8.32 -14.45 11.63
C THR A 63 7.89 -13.00 11.49
N LEU A 64 7.24 -12.46 12.52
CA LEU A 64 6.72 -11.10 12.57
C LEU A 64 7.53 -10.24 13.54
N HIS A 65 7.95 -9.08 13.08
CA HIS A 65 8.64 -8.07 13.88
C HIS A 65 7.82 -6.78 13.89
N PHE A 66 7.55 -6.24 15.09
CA PHE A 66 6.69 -5.09 15.29
C PHE A 66 7.51 -3.89 15.75
N TYR A 67 7.37 -2.76 15.06
CA TYR A 67 8.10 -1.52 15.31
C TYR A 67 7.11 -0.37 15.49
N GLN A 68 6.81 -0.01 16.74
CA GLN A 68 5.89 1.07 17.04
C GLN A 68 6.57 2.44 16.89
N ILE A 69 5.92 3.34 16.16
CA ILE A 69 6.28 4.75 16.09
C ILE A 69 5.72 5.44 17.33
N THR A 70 6.60 5.87 18.22
CA THR A 70 6.24 6.57 19.45
C THR A 70 6.42 8.09 19.35
N SER A 71 7.12 8.57 18.30
CA SER A 71 7.31 9.99 18.02
C SER A 71 7.42 10.21 16.50
N THR A 72 6.84 11.30 16.03
CA THR A 72 6.96 11.81 14.65
C THR A 72 7.76 13.11 14.59
N GLU A 73 8.52 13.42 15.65
CA GLU A 73 9.37 14.62 15.69
C GLU A 73 10.38 14.60 14.53
N GLY A 74 10.47 15.71 13.79
CA GLY A 74 11.33 15.84 12.62
C GLY A 74 10.81 15.16 11.35
N MET A 75 9.57 14.62 11.36
CA MET A 75 8.90 14.11 10.17
C MET A 75 7.93 15.16 9.62
N THR A 76 8.02 15.40 8.31
CA THR A 76 7.09 16.27 7.59
C THR A 76 6.11 15.43 6.79
N PHE A 77 4.82 15.62 7.05
CA PHE A 77 3.75 14.90 6.37
C PHE A 77 2.90 15.87 5.53
N VAL A 78 2.96 15.70 4.21
CA VAL A 78 2.01 16.35 3.30
C VAL A 78 0.94 15.33 2.95
N VAL A 79 -0.21 15.42 3.63
CA VAL A 79 -1.31 14.45 3.46
C VAL A 79 -2.39 15.09 2.57
N PRO A 80 -2.61 14.57 1.34
CA PRO A 80 -3.71 15.02 0.50
C PRO A 80 -5.07 14.78 1.18
N PRO A 81 -6.07 15.64 0.96
CA PRO A 81 -7.43 15.36 1.44
C PRO A 81 -7.96 14.06 0.84
N GLY A 82 -8.47 13.15 1.67
CA GLY A 82 -9.11 11.92 1.18
C GLY A 82 -8.85 10.69 2.04
N HIS A 83 -8.49 9.59 1.39
CA HIS A 83 -8.44 8.26 1.98
C HIS A 83 -7.04 7.84 2.49
N ILE A 84 -6.02 8.65 2.22
CA ILE A 84 -4.63 8.33 2.56
C ILE A 84 -4.27 9.03 3.87
N THR A 85 -3.59 8.31 4.77
CA THR A 85 -3.12 8.83 6.06
C THR A 85 -1.61 9.07 6.03
N GLN A 86 -1.06 9.65 7.09
CA GLN A 86 0.38 9.80 7.25
C GLN A 86 1.13 8.44 7.23
N ALA A 87 0.43 7.32 7.43
CA ALA A 87 1.03 5.99 7.43
C ALA A 87 1.73 5.64 6.12
N MET A 88 1.35 6.29 5.00
CA MET A 88 2.07 6.13 3.74
C MET A 88 3.56 6.46 3.88
N TYR A 89 3.94 7.42 4.74
CA TYR A 89 5.32 7.82 4.96
C TYR A 89 6.13 6.83 5.82
N TYR A 90 5.50 5.86 6.47
CA TYR A 90 6.20 4.90 7.35
C TYR A 90 7.17 4.00 6.58
N ARG A 91 6.98 3.87 5.26
CA ARG A 91 7.92 3.18 4.36
C ARG A 91 9.33 3.79 4.36
N TYR A 92 9.48 5.06 4.73
CA TYR A 92 10.79 5.70 4.81
C TYR A 92 11.61 5.23 6.01
N LEU A 93 10.92 4.80 7.06
CA LEU A 93 11.52 4.58 8.37
C LEU A 93 12.24 3.24 8.45
N PHE A 94 12.05 2.32 7.50
CA PHE A 94 12.70 1.01 7.51
C PHE A 94 14.23 1.09 7.58
N GLY A 95 14.84 2.05 6.88
CA GLY A 95 16.29 2.25 6.93
C GLY A 95 16.81 2.60 8.33
N ASP A 96 16.00 3.30 9.12
CA ASP A 96 16.38 3.81 10.44
C ASP A 96 15.93 2.87 11.58
N MET A 97 14.76 2.22 11.45
CA MET A 97 14.16 1.38 12.49
C MET A 97 14.66 -0.07 12.48
N LEU A 98 15.01 -0.64 11.31
CA LEU A 98 15.43 -2.04 11.25
C LEU A 98 16.89 -2.22 11.70
N PRO A 99 17.22 -3.39 12.30
CA PRO A 99 18.59 -3.74 12.64
C PRO A 99 19.55 -3.61 11.45
N LYS A 100 20.80 -3.20 11.71
CA LYS A 100 21.82 -3.04 10.66
C LYS A 100 22.17 -4.36 9.95
N SER A 101 21.87 -5.50 10.56
CA SER A 101 21.97 -6.83 9.93
C SER A 101 21.02 -7.02 8.75
N VAL A 102 19.85 -6.35 8.75
CA VAL A 102 18.93 -6.36 7.61
C VAL A 102 19.45 -5.38 6.56
N LYS A 103 19.90 -5.92 5.43
CA LYS A 103 20.56 -5.16 4.35
C LYS A 103 19.64 -4.88 3.16
N GLN A 104 18.61 -5.69 2.97
CA GLN A 104 17.65 -5.59 1.88
C GLN A 104 16.25 -5.80 2.41
N LEU A 105 15.25 -5.21 1.76
CA LEU A 105 13.84 -5.30 2.13
C LEU A 105 12.97 -5.22 0.88
N ILE A 106 11.91 -6.03 0.78
CA ILE A 106 10.79 -5.74 -0.13
C ILE A 106 9.74 -4.99 0.67
N TYR A 107 9.57 -3.69 0.42
CA TYR A 107 8.41 -2.97 0.93
C TYR A 107 7.17 -3.33 0.11
N MET A 108 6.04 -3.51 0.79
CA MET A 108 4.72 -3.71 0.18
C MET A 108 3.66 -2.85 0.88
N ASP A 109 2.77 -2.24 0.10
CA ASP A 109 1.52 -1.71 0.61
C ASP A 109 0.61 -2.84 1.13
N ALA A 110 -0.30 -2.51 2.05
CA ALA A 110 -1.15 -3.49 2.74
C ALA A 110 -2.43 -3.86 1.98
N ASP A 111 -2.65 -3.29 0.81
CA ASP A 111 -3.77 -3.53 -0.10
C ASP A 111 -3.31 -4.25 -1.36
N ILE A 112 -2.56 -5.32 -1.13
CA ILE A 112 -1.94 -6.18 -2.15
C ILE A 112 -2.35 -7.64 -1.94
N ILE A 113 -2.43 -8.40 -3.03
CA ILE A 113 -2.40 -9.86 -2.99
C ILE A 113 -1.19 -10.36 -3.75
N CYS A 114 -0.36 -11.16 -3.08
CA CYS A 114 0.70 -11.94 -3.70
C CYS A 114 0.15 -13.31 -4.08
N LYS A 115 0.23 -13.67 -5.36
CA LYS A 115 -0.28 -14.92 -5.93
C LYS A 115 0.82 -15.78 -6.59
N GLY A 116 2.09 -15.47 -6.32
CA GLY A 116 3.24 -16.21 -6.85
C GLY A 116 4.49 -16.11 -5.99
N ASP A 117 5.56 -16.78 -6.42
CA ASP A 117 6.86 -16.78 -5.76
C ASP A 117 7.58 -15.43 -5.95
N ILE A 118 8.01 -14.82 -4.86
CA ILE A 118 8.72 -13.53 -4.83
C ILE A 118 10.23 -13.70 -4.70
N LEU A 119 10.77 -14.92 -4.65
CA LEU A 119 12.21 -15.13 -4.65
C LEU A 119 12.91 -14.45 -5.85
N PRO A 120 12.39 -14.51 -7.10
CA PRO A 120 13.05 -13.83 -8.21
C PRO A 120 13.03 -12.30 -8.06
N LEU A 121 12.00 -11.73 -7.43
CA LEU A 121 11.98 -10.32 -7.04
C LEU A 121 13.07 -10.04 -5.99
N TRP A 122 13.13 -10.83 -4.92
CA TRP A 122 14.13 -10.71 -3.86
C TRP A 122 15.58 -10.78 -4.38
N GLN A 123 15.84 -11.64 -5.38
CA GLN A 123 17.16 -11.84 -5.97
C GLN A 123 17.51 -10.84 -7.08
N THR A 124 16.62 -9.88 -7.37
CA THR A 124 16.87 -8.91 -8.43
C THR A 124 18.11 -8.05 -8.12
N ASN A 125 19.06 -8.04 -9.04
CA ASN A 125 20.23 -7.17 -8.94
C ASN A 125 19.83 -5.71 -9.20
N LEU A 126 19.97 -4.86 -8.18
CA LEU A 126 19.67 -3.42 -8.25
C LEU A 126 20.69 -2.61 -9.07
N GLN A 127 21.76 -3.23 -9.58
CA GLN A 127 22.77 -2.61 -10.45
C GLN A 127 23.36 -1.31 -9.89
N GLY A 128 23.57 -1.26 -8.57
CA GLY A 128 24.11 -0.06 -7.94
C GLY A 128 23.05 0.93 -7.44
N MET A 129 21.78 0.79 -7.82
CA MET A 129 20.70 1.68 -7.39
C MET A 129 20.29 1.44 -5.93
N VAL A 130 19.69 2.45 -5.30
CA VAL A 130 19.21 2.38 -3.90
C VAL A 130 17.92 1.58 -3.76
N LEU A 131 17.12 1.51 -4.84
CA LEU A 131 15.93 0.69 -4.90
C LEU A 131 15.60 0.26 -6.32
N GLY A 132 14.69 -0.72 -6.42
CA GLY A 132 13.98 -1.07 -7.63
C GLY A 132 12.47 -0.97 -7.45
N ALA A 133 11.77 -0.55 -8.50
CA ALA A 133 10.33 -0.35 -8.51
C ALA A 133 9.76 -0.54 -9.93
N VAL A 134 8.44 -0.74 -10.02
CA VAL A 134 7.70 -0.77 -11.29
C VAL A 134 7.29 0.67 -11.66
N ARG A 135 7.42 1.04 -12.95
CA ARG A 135 6.99 2.37 -13.43
C ARG A 135 5.48 2.56 -13.23
N ASP A 136 5.09 3.78 -12.91
CA ASP A 136 3.68 4.10 -12.66
C ASP A 136 2.92 4.31 -13.98
N TYR A 137 1.61 4.09 -13.94
CA TYR A 137 0.75 4.40 -15.09
C TYR A 137 0.51 5.90 -15.20
N GLY A 138 0.70 6.46 -16.41
CA GLY A 138 0.50 7.90 -16.64
C GLY A 138 1.61 8.79 -16.05
N GLU A 139 2.79 8.20 -15.83
CA GLU A 139 3.94 8.81 -15.15
C GLU A 139 4.33 10.20 -15.67
N ASN A 140 4.18 10.48 -16.98
CA ASN A 140 4.55 11.75 -17.59
C ASN A 140 3.92 12.96 -16.88
N ARG A 141 2.63 12.85 -16.50
CA ARG A 141 1.94 13.93 -15.78
C ARG A 141 2.52 14.15 -14.39
N SER A 142 2.94 13.08 -13.72
CA SER A 142 3.61 13.16 -12.43
C SER A 142 5.02 13.74 -12.59
N CYS A 143 5.80 13.29 -13.58
CA CYS A 143 7.11 13.84 -13.89
C CYS A 143 7.05 15.36 -14.12
N ASP A 144 6.13 15.83 -14.96
CA ASP A 144 5.96 17.26 -15.26
C ASP A 144 5.58 18.06 -14.01
N ARG A 145 4.65 17.53 -13.21
CA ARG A 145 4.12 18.19 -12.02
C ARG A 145 5.17 18.45 -10.95
N ILE A 146 6.00 17.45 -10.65
CA ILE A 146 7.03 17.57 -9.60
C ILE A 146 8.41 17.92 -10.19
N GLY A 147 8.53 18.06 -11.51
CA GLY A 147 9.72 18.56 -12.20
C GLY A 147 10.88 17.56 -12.27
N LEU A 148 10.59 16.28 -12.52
CA LEU A 148 11.64 15.27 -12.73
C LEU A 148 12.46 15.59 -13.98
N LYS A 149 13.77 15.34 -13.89
CA LYS A 149 14.70 15.57 -15.01
C LYS A 149 14.91 14.34 -15.86
N ASN A 150 14.87 13.16 -15.24
CA ASN A 150 15.14 11.89 -15.93
C ASN A 150 13.88 11.22 -16.51
N GLY A 151 12.69 11.80 -16.31
CA GLY A 151 11.45 11.36 -16.97
C GLY A 151 11.02 9.92 -16.64
N ARG A 152 11.45 9.38 -15.49
CA ARG A 152 11.10 8.04 -15.01
C ARG A 152 10.45 8.15 -13.64
N TYR A 153 9.21 7.72 -13.52
CA TYR A 153 8.46 7.80 -12.26
C TYR A 153 7.79 6.46 -11.94
N PHE A 154 7.92 6.01 -10.70
CA PHE A 154 7.50 4.68 -10.25
C PHE A 154 6.37 4.72 -9.21
N ASN A 155 5.62 3.62 -9.15
CA ASN A 155 4.64 3.39 -8.10
C ASN A 155 5.34 2.96 -6.80
N SER A 156 5.01 3.57 -5.65
CA SER A 156 5.71 3.32 -4.39
C SER A 156 5.20 2.13 -3.59
N GLY A 157 4.18 1.41 -4.07
CA GLY A 157 3.55 0.32 -3.30
C GLY A 157 4.30 -1.00 -3.29
N VAL A 158 5.26 -1.20 -4.18
CA VAL A 158 6.20 -2.33 -4.14
C VAL A 158 7.61 -1.84 -4.44
N LEU A 159 8.51 -1.92 -3.45
CA LEU A 159 9.89 -1.45 -3.58
C LEU A 159 10.87 -2.53 -3.12
N LEU A 160 11.84 -2.89 -3.96
CA LEU A 160 13.01 -3.64 -3.53
C LEU A 160 14.08 -2.64 -3.06
N MET A 161 14.41 -2.60 -1.78
CA MET A 161 15.23 -1.56 -1.17
C MET A 161 16.61 -2.10 -0.74
N ASP A 162 17.69 -1.43 -1.13
CA ASP A 162 19.01 -1.60 -0.53
C ASP A 162 19.11 -0.72 0.73
N LEU A 163 18.88 -1.32 1.89
CA LEU A 163 18.91 -0.61 3.17
C LEU A 163 20.32 -0.16 3.56
N VAL A 164 21.39 -0.78 3.03
CA VAL A 164 22.76 -0.32 3.26
C VAL A 164 22.95 1.04 2.62
N LYS A 165 22.60 1.17 1.33
CA LYS A 165 22.66 2.45 0.60
C LYS A 165 21.68 3.47 1.13
N TRP A 166 20.46 3.05 1.46
CA TRP A 166 19.46 3.92 2.06
C TRP A 166 20.01 4.65 3.28
N ARG A 167 20.66 3.91 4.19
CA ARG A 167 21.31 4.43 5.40
C ARG A 167 22.52 5.30 5.07
N GLN A 168 23.42 4.84 4.20
CA GLN A 168 24.63 5.58 3.81
C GLN A 168 24.29 6.95 3.20
N GLN A 169 23.25 6.99 2.37
CA GLN A 169 22.79 8.20 1.70
C GLN A 169 21.89 9.09 2.55
N LYS A 170 21.53 8.65 3.78
CA LYS A 170 20.58 9.33 4.68
C LYS A 170 19.25 9.65 3.98
N LEU A 171 18.71 8.66 3.26
CA LEU A 171 17.62 8.89 2.32
C LEU A 171 16.32 9.29 3.04
N THR A 172 16.02 8.71 4.21
CA THR A 172 14.88 9.11 5.06
C THR A 172 14.87 10.62 5.32
N GLN A 173 16.01 11.18 5.74
CA GLN A 173 16.11 12.61 6.07
C GLN A 173 16.02 13.48 4.81
N LYS A 174 16.56 13.02 3.68
CA LYS A 174 16.42 13.73 2.39
C LYS A 174 14.97 13.79 1.93
N LEU A 175 14.20 12.71 2.12
CA LEU A 175 12.79 12.64 1.74
C LEU A 175 11.94 13.64 2.53
N PHE A 176 12.08 13.68 3.85
CA PHE A 176 11.35 14.66 4.68
C PHE A 176 11.76 16.10 4.38
N ARG A 177 13.07 16.35 4.18
CA ARG A 177 13.56 17.67 3.76
C ARG A 177 13.01 18.09 2.39
N TRP A 178 12.90 17.16 1.45
CA TRP A 178 12.36 17.47 0.12
C TRP A 178 10.88 17.86 0.21
N LEU A 179 10.09 17.17 1.04
CA LEU A 179 8.69 17.50 1.30
C LEU A 179 8.53 18.91 1.89
N GLU A 180 9.42 19.33 2.79
CA GLU A 180 9.45 20.69 3.35
C GLU A 180 9.73 21.76 2.29
N GLN A 181 10.55 21.44 1.28
CA GLN A 181 11.06 22.39 0.30
C GLN A 181 10.20 22.54 -0.95
N VAL A 182 9.59 21.46 -1.45
CA VAL A 182 8.90 21.46 -2.75
C VAL A 182 7.61 22.31 -2.75
N GLY A 183 7.04 22.55 -1.57
CA GLY A 183 5.79 23.26 -1.37
C GLY A 183 4.55 22.38 -1.64
N ASN A 184 3.57 22.44 -0.73
CA ASN A 184 2.43 21.52 -0.71
C ASN A 184 1.56 21.51 -1.98
N THR A 185 1.58 22.59 -2.78
CA THR A 185 0.73 22.74 -3.97
C THR A 185 1.12 21.82 -5.13
N LYS A 186 2.34 21.29 -5.13
CA LYS A 186 2.81 20.36 -6.16
C LYS A 186 2.59 18.91 -5.82
N ILE A 187 2.39 18.53 -4.56
CA ILE A 187 2.33 17.13 -4.10
C ILE A 187 0.89 16.61 -4.22
N LEU A 188 0.69 15.52 -4.97
CA LEU A 188 -0.59 14.83 -5.09
C LEU A 188 -0.52 13.40 -4.54
N TRP A 189 0.63 12.73 -4.69
CA TRP A 189 0.85 11.35 -4.30
C TRP A 189 1.84 11.23 -3.15
N GLY A 190 1.83 12.19 -2.22
CA GLY A 190 2.49 12.11 -0.91
C GLY A 190 3.92 11.54 -0.95
N ASP A 191 4.08 10.35 -0.36
CA ASP A 191 5.36 9.66 -0.28
C ASP A 191 5.93 9.30 -1.67
N GLN A 192 5.07 8.85 -2.59
CA GLN A 192 5.48 8.44 -3.93
C GLN A 192 6.14 9.61 -4.67
N ASP A 193 5.58 10.81 -4.54
CA ASP A 193 6.15 12.01 -5.14
C ASP A 193 7.51 12.37 -4.55
N ALA A 194 7.67 12.26 -3.24
CA ALA A 194 8.95 12.57 -2.61
C ALA A 194 10.03 11.53 -2.93
N LEU A 195 9.67 10.25 -2.98
CA LEU A 195 10.56 9.18 -3.45
C LEU A 195 11.05 9.47 -4.86
N ASN A 196 10.13 9.72 -5.79
CA ASN A 196 10.46 10.03 -7.18
C ASN A 196 11.20 11.36 -7.32
N GLY A 197 10.89 12.37 -6.51
CA GLY A 197 11.54 13.68 -6.56
C GLY A 197 12.97 13.67 -6.01
N VAL A 198 13.27 12.82 -5.03
CA VAL A 198 14.63 12.68 -4.47
C VAL A 198 15.49 11.72 -5.28
N ILE A 199 14.90 10.63 -5.80
CA ILE A 199 15.62 9.64 -6.61
C ILE A 199 15.77 10.08 -8.07
N ASP A 200 14.81 10.84 -8.60
CA ASP A 200 14.80 11.42 -9.94
C ASP A 200 15.22 10.40 -11.01
N GLY A 201 14.49 9.30 -11.12
CA GLY A 201 14.75 8.27 -12.14
C GLY A 201 15.95 7.35 -11.90
N GLU A 202 16.74 7.53 -10.84
CA GLU A 202 17.88 6.65 -10.48
C GLU A 202 17.41 5.40 -9.70
N PHE A 203 16.57 4.59 -10.34
CA PHE A 203 16.10 3.31 -9.80
C PHE A 203 16.16 2.17 -10.81
N ARG A 204 16.24 0.94 -10.30
CA ARG A 204 16.13 -0.28 -11.10
C ARG A 204 14.68 -0.53 -11.48
N GLU A 205 14.38 -0.54 -12.77
CA GLU A 205 13.04 -0.89 -13.23
C GLU A 205 12.77 -2.38 -13.02
N LEU A 206 11.66 -2.68 -12.36
CA LEU A 206 11.19 -4.04 -12.12
C LEU A 206 10.11 -4.43 -13.16
N PRO A 207 9.98 -5.72 -13.49
CA PRO A 207 8.90 -6.21 -14.33
C PRO A 207 7.50 -5.87 -13.76
N ASN A 208 6.57 -5.49 -14.64
CA ASN A 208 5.19 -5.12 -14.28
C ASN A 208 4.43 -6.21 -13.50
N ILE A 209 4.82 -7.48 -13.63
CA ILE A 209 4.21 -8.60 -12.88
C ILE A 209 4.33 -8.46 -11.36
N TYR A 210 5.27 -7.64 -10.87
CA TYR A 210 5.48 -7.38 -9.45
C TYR A 210 4.70 -6.18 -8.92
N ASN A 211 3.89 -5.51 -9.75
CA ASN A 211 2.98 -4.45 -9.31
C ASN A 211 1.83 -4.30 -10.31
N GLY A 212 1.01 -5.35 -10.44
CA GLY A 212 -0.14 -5.35 -11.35
C GLY A 212 -1.28 -4.50 -10.80
N ILE A 213 -1.63 -3.43 -11.51
CA ILE A 213 -2.51 -2.40 -10.98
C ILE A 213 -3.98 -2.72 -11.23
N VAL A 214 -4.78 -2.67 -10.16
CA VAL A 214 -6.23 -2.57 -10.22
C VAL A 214 -6.66 -1.24 -9.62
N ILE A 215 -7.10 -0.32 -10.46
CA ILE A 215 -7.50 1.04 -10.09
C ILE A 215 -9.00 1.23 -10.33
N ASN A 216 -9.75 1.58 -9.30
CA ASN A 216 -11.17 1.95 -9.42
C ASN A 216 -12.01 0.97 -10.26
N ASN A 217 -11.95 -0.34 -9.95
CA ASN A 217 -12.57 -1.47 -10.69
C ASN A 217 -11.99 -1.76 -12.08
N THR A 218 -10.88 -1.14 -12.47
CA THR A 218 -10.23 -1.36 -13.77
C THR A 218 -8.89 -2.03 -13.56
N THR A 219 -8.67 -3.20 -14.14
CA THR A 219 -7.37 -3.87 -14.15
C THR A 219 -6.56 -3.40 -15.35
N LEU A 220 -5.34 -2.92 -15.13
CA LEU A 220 -4.49 -2.39 -16.21
C LEU A 220 -3.56 -3.44 -16.83
N ASN A 221 -3.48 -4.63 -16.23
CA ASN A 221 -2.51 -5.69 -16.55
C ASN A 221 -3.18 -7.06 -16.75
N GLU A 222 -4.42 -7.12 -17.25
CA GLU A 222 -5.17 -8.39 -17.35
C GLU A 222 -4.47 -9.47 -18.17
N GLU A 223 -3.68 -9.06 -19.17
CA GLU A 223 -2.93 -9.95 -20.06
C GLU A 223 -1.66 -10.55 -19.42
N LEU A 224 -1.24 -10.04 -18.27
CA LEU A 224 -0.02 -10.50 -17.61
C LEU A 224 -0.34 -11.57 -16.57
N ASP A 225 0.51 -12.59 -16.48
CA ASP A 225 0.49 -13.50 -15.32
C ASP A 225 1.16 -12.81 -14.13
N LEU A 226 0.36 -12.02 -13.42
CA LEU A 226 0.81 -11.21 -12.29
C LEU A 226 1.23 -12.09 -11.11
N VAL A 227 2.37 -11.73 -10.50
CA VAL A 227 2.82 -12.27 -9.20
C VAL A 227 2.19 -11.47 -8.07
N ILE A 228 2.07 -10.15 -8.24
CA ILE A 228 1.55 -9.22 -7.25
C ILE A 228 0.43 -8.40 -7.88
N VAL A 229 -0.74 -8.40 -7.24
CA VAL A 229 -1.92 -7.60 -7.61
C VAL A 229 -2.11 -6.51 -6.57
N HIS A 230 -2.11 -5.25 -6.99
CA HIS A 230 -2.16 -4.08 -6.12
C HIS A 230 -3.44 -3.28 -6.37
N TYR A 231 -4.27 -3.14 -5.33
CA TYR A 231 -5.59 -2.52 -5.41
C TYR A 231 -5.49 -1.04 -5.00
N ILE A 232 -5.17 -0.16 -5.94
CA ILE A 232 -4.87 1.25 -5.65
C ILE A 232 -6.12 2.14 -5.65
N ASP A 233 -5.96 3.35 -5.11
CA ASP A 233 -6.96 4.43 -5.10
C ASP A 233 -8.24 4.13 -4.27
N TYR A 234 -9.32 4.89 -4.46
CA TYR A 234 -10.50 4.89 -3.57
C TYR A 234 -11.28 3.56 -3.50
N VAL A 235 -11.37 2.80 -4.59
CA VAL A 235 -12.19 1.58 -4.65
C VAL A 235 -11.35 0.35 -4.34
N LYS A 236 -11.64 -0.29 -3.22
CA LYS A 236 -10.91 -1.46 -2.71
C LYS A 236 -11.79 -2.71 -2.76
N PRO A 237 -11.23 -3.92 -2.89
CA PRO A 237 -11.98 -5.16 -3.10
C PRO A 237 -12.91 -5.55 -1.94
N TRP A 238 -12.68 -4.98 -0.75
CA TRP A 238 -13.56 -5.11 0.40
C TRP A 238 -14.74 -4.13 0.41
N HIS A 239 -14.90 -3.27 -0.61
CA HIS A 239 -16.01 -2.33 -0.70
C HIS A 239 -17.24 -2.94 -1.38
N ILE A 240 -18.45 -2.57 -0.91
CA ILE A 240 -19.72 -3.05 -1.47
C ILE A 240 -19.92 -2.65 -2.95
N TYR A 241 -19.31 -1.54 -3.37
CA TYR A 241 -19.35 -1.01 -4.74
C TYR A 241 -18.15 -1.44 -5.59
N TYR A 242 -17.33 -2.37 -5.10
CA TYR A 242 -16.34 -3.03 -5.93
C TYR A 242 -17.05 -4.03 -6.86
N MET A 243 -16.84 -3.88 -8.18
CA MET A 243 -17.51 -4.68 -9.20
C MET A 243 -16.97 -6.11 -9.22
N ASP A 244 -17.82 -7.07 -9.56
CA ASP A 244 -17.41 -8.47 -9.66
C ASP A 244 -16.38 -8.64 -10.78
N SER A 245 -15.25 -9.26 -10.43
CA SER A 245 -14.10 -9.47 -11.30
C SER A 245 -13.19 -10.57 -10.71
N GLY A 246 -12.30 -11.14 -11.52
CA GLY A 246 -11.29 -12.09 -11.03
C GLY A 246 -10.40 -11.49 -9.94
N ALA A 247 -10.11 -10.18 -10.00
CA ALA A 247 -9.38 -9.46 -8.97
C ALA A 247 -10.14 -9.40 -7.63
N LYS A 248 -11.48 -9.24 -7.66
CA LYS A 248 -12.33 -9.32 -6.47
C LYS A 248 -12.30 -10.73 -5.88
N GLU A 249 -12.51 -11.75 -6.72
CA GLU A 249 -12.53 -13.16 -6.33
C GLU A 249 -11.22 -13.56 -5.66
N LEU A 250 -10.08 -13.20 -6.27
CA LEU A 250 -8.75 -13.42 -5.74
C LEU A 250 -8.58 -12.84 -4.33
N TYR A 251 -8.98 -11.58 -4.12
CA TYR A 251 -8.89 -10.97 -2.79
C TYR A 251 -9.72 -11.73 -1.75
N TRP A 252 -10.97 -12.05 -2.07
CA TRP A 252 -11.88 -12.74 -1.15
C TRP A 252 -11.51 -14.21 -0.94
N GLU A 253 -10.78 -14.83 -1.85
CA GLU A 253 -10.15 -16.14 -1.63
C GLU A 253 -9.15 -16.07 -0.46
N TYR A 254 -8.27 -15.08 -0.44
CA TYR A 254 -7.30 -14.91 0.65
C TYR A 254 -7.94 -14.41 1.95
N VAL A 255 -9.02 -13.63 1.88
CA VAL A 255 -9.83 -13.33 3.08
C VAL A 255 -10.28 -14.63 3.73
N LYS A 256 -10.85 -15.58 2.98
CA LYS A 256 -11.33 -16.87 3.51
C LYS A 256 -10.21 -17.73 4.09
N LYS A 257 -9.00 -17.65 3.54
CA LYS A 257 -7.80 -18.37 4.00
C LYS A 257 -7.14 -17.72 5.23
N SER A 258 -7.45 -16.47 5.53
CA SER A 258 -6.84 -15.70 6.61
C SER A 258 -7.60 -15.83 7.93
N LEU A 259 -7.00 -15.37 9.03
CA LEU A 259 -7.69 -15.21 10.32
C LEU A 259 -8.72 -14.06 10.34
N TRP A 260 -8.94 -13.41 9.19
CA TRP A 260 -9.99 -12.42 8.96
C TRP A 260 -11.09 -12.94 8.02
N SER A 261 -11.34 -14.25 8.00
CA SER A 261 -12.42 -14.87 7.22
C SER A 261 -13.83 -14.39 7.61
N ASP A 262 -13.96 -13.74 8.76
CA ASP A 262 -15.16 -13.06 9.24
C ASP A 262 -15.37 -11.66 8.65
N LEU A 263 -14.40 -11.12 7.89
CA LEU A 263 -14.53 -9.84 7.20
C LEU A 263 -15.80 -9.85 6.33
N ARG A 264 -16.49 -8.71 6.33
CA ARG A 264 -17.68 -8.46 5.50
C ARG A 264 -17.40 -7.28 4.58
N PRO A 265 -17.97 -7.27 3.36
CA PRO A 265 -17.91 -6.09 2.50
C PRO A 265 -18.41 -4.88 3.28
N ARG A 266 -17.67 -3.78 3.21
CA ARG A 266 -17.97 -2.55 3.93
C ARG A 266 -18.25 -1.41 2.96
N ASP A 267 -18.97 -0.43 3.44
CA ASP A 267 -19.10 0.83 2.72
C ASP A 267 -17.84 1.69 2.90
N GLY A 268 -17.64 2.67 2.02
CA GLY A 268 -16.62 3.70 2.20
C GLY A 268 -17.10 4.82 3.11
N ASN A 269 -16.16 5.60 3.63
CA ASN A 269 -16.40 6.66 4.61
C ASN A 269 -16.09 8.07 4.08
N THR A 270 -15.94 8.23 2.78
CA THR A 270 -15.68 9.51 2.11
C THR A 270 -16.88 9.97 1.30
N VAL A 271 -16.94 11.28 0.98
CA VAL A 271 -17.93 11.85 0.06
C VAL A 271 -17.96 11.10 -1.28
N HIS A 272 -16.78 10.85 -1.86
CA HIS A 272 -16.65 10.17 -3.14
C HIS A 272 -17.22 8.76 -3.09
N THR A 273 -16.87 7.99 -2.05
CA THR A 273 -17.35 6.62 -1.87
C THR A 273 -18.84 6.55 -1.57
N ALA A 274 -19.39 7.52 -0.82
CA ALA A 274 -20.82 7.61 -0.59
C ALA A 274 -21.61 7.84 -1.90
N VAL A 275 -21.09 8.67 -2.81
CA VAL A 275 -21.68 8.85 -4.15
C VAL A 275 -21.61 7.54 -4.96
N MET A 276 -20.51 6.79 -4.88
CA MET A 276 -20.38 5.49 -5.55
C MET A 276 -21.41 4.48 -5.03
N THR A 277 -21.59 4.39 -3.71
CA THR A 277 -22.61 3.55 -3.09
C THR A 277 -24.02 3.96 -3.52
N ALA A 278 -24.33 5.26 -3.50
CA ALA A 278 -25.62 5.76 -3.95
C ALA A 278 -25.91 5.36 -5.40
N ARG A 279 -24.92 5.44 -6.30
CA ARG A 279 -25.04 5.04 -7.71
C ARG A 279 -25.21 3.53 -7.86
N LEU A 280 -24.48 2.72 -7.11
CA LEU A 280 -24.62 1.27 -7.10
C LEU A 280 -26.05 0.86 -6.69
N LEU A 281 -26.53 1.39 -5.56
CA LEU A 281 -27.86 1.10 -5.03
C LEU A 281 -28.95 1.50 -6.04
N HIS A 282 -28.78 2.66 -6.68
CA HIS A 282 -29.68 3.10 -7.74
C HIS A 282 -29.73 2.11 -8.91
N LYS A 283 -28.56 1.64 -9.39
CA LYS A 283 -28.46 0.65 -10.47
C LYS A 283 -29.09 -0.70 -10.09
N GLN A 284 -29.09 -1.05 -8.80
CA GLN A 284 -29.72 -2.26 -8.26
C GLN A 284 -31.24 -2.10 -8.02
N GLY A 285 -31.85 -0.95 -8.34
CA GLY A 285 -33.27 -0.69 -8.07
C GLY A 285 -33.60 -0.36 -6.61
N ARG A 286 -32.59 -0.21 -5.75
CA ARG A 286 -32.72 0.12 -4.33
C ARG A 286 -32.81 1.64 -4.13
N TYR A 287 -33.85 2.24 -4.71
CA TYR A 287 -33.96 3.70 -4.84
C TYR A 287 -34.07 4.44 -3.51
N ALA A 288 -34.83 3.92 -2.54
CA ALA A 288 -34.97 4.54 -1.22
C ALA A 288 -33.63 4.60 -0.47
N GLU A 289 -32.85 3.52 -0.56
CA GLU A 289 -31.52 3.46 0.04
C GLU A 289 -30.55 4.37 -0.71
N SER A 290 -30.57 4.38 -2.05
CA SER A 290 -29.77 5.34 -2.83
C SER A 290 -30.05 6.80 -2.45
N ALA A 291 -31.32 7.16 -2.26
CA ALA A 291 -31.74 8.50 -1.87
C ALA A 291 -31.21 8.90 -0.49
N SER A 292 -31.15 7.98 0.49
CA SER A 292 -30.65 8.27 1.84
C SER A 292 -29.16 8.66 1.84
N TYR A 293 -28.35 8.10 0.92
CA TYR A 293 -26.96 8.51 0.75
C TYR A 293 -26.86 9.94 0.21
N TYR A 294 -27.65 10.29 -0.80
CA TYR A 294 -27.67 11.67 -1.31
C TYR A 294 -28.18 12.66 -0.25
N GLU A 295 -29.18 12.29 0.55
CA GLU A 295 -29.65 13.09 1.69
C GLU A 295 -28.55 13.29 2.74
N ALA A 296 -27.82 12.23 3.10
CA ALA A 296 -26.70 12.32 4.03
C ALA A 296 -25.60 13.25 3.51
N LEU A 297 -25.28 13.18 2.21
CA LEU A 297 -24.32 14.09 1.58
C LEU A 297 -24.79 15.54 1.59
N LEU A 298 -26.08 15.79 1.30
CA LEU A 298 -26.66 17.12 1.39
C LEU A 298 -26.57 17.67 2.82
N LYS A 299 -26.93 16.88 3.84
CA LYS A 299 -26.80 17.27 5.26
C LYS A 299 -25.35 17.59 5.62
N TYR A 300 -24.41 16.74 5.19
CA TYR A 300 -22.98 16.96 5.40
C TYR A 300 -22.49 18.28 4.79
N PHE A 301 -22.85 18.57 3.53
CA PHE A 301 -22.44 19.81 2.86
C PHE A 301 -23.11 21.05 3.45
N LEU A 302 -24.36 20.92 3.90
CA LEU A 302 -25.13 22.01 4.48
C LEU A 302 -24.82 22.26 5.96
N LYS A 303 -24.02 21.40 6.61
CA LYS A 303 -23.60 21.50 8.04
C LYS A 303 -24.76 21.84 8.99
N ASP A 304 -25.94 21.25 8.81
CA ASP A 304 -27.14 21.60 9.60
C ASP A 304 -27.45 23.11 9.66
N LYS A 305 -27.24 23.87 8.57
CA LYS A 305 -27.68 25.28 8.49
C LYS A 305 -29.21 25.48 8.50
N TYR A 306 -29.97 24.40 8.60
CA TYR A 306 -31.40 24.39 8.76
C TYR A 306 -31.76 23.37 9.86
N LYS A 307 -31.76 23.83 11.11
CA LYS A 307 -32.58 23.25 12.17
C LYS A 307 -33.93 23.96 12.18
#